data_AF-A0A246BEL2-F1
#
_entry.id   AF-A0A246BEL2-F1
#
_cell.length_a   1.000
_cell.length_b   1.000
_cell.length_c   1.000
_cell.angle_alpha   90.00
_cell.angle_beta   90.00
_cell.angle_gamma   90.00
#
_symmetry.space_group_name_H-M   'P 1'
#
loop_
_entity.id
_entity.type
_entity.pdbx_description
1 polymer ?
#
loop_
_entity_poly.entity_id
_entity_poly.type
_entity_poly.pdbx_seq_one_letter_code
_entity_poly.pdbx_strand_id
1 'polypeptide(L)'
;MTYRTLTIADLAATPDGTLVLVTGTYARSVTGATLSDADATIELSGEPFDWSPRHDTRLDVWGQLRNGPAPRLIVHNARLPGDVRRHPRSSPTAPAGTTLTVTARVQRVGADLLAVTPDRHTYLLRGRDLPDGYHHLTGTLIRESPPLLDLTSHHDLSRAMLPPTEVPQE
;
A
#
# COMPACT_ATOMS: atom_id res chain seq x y z
N MET A 1 -1.66 -15.15 -14.89
CA MET A 1 -1.34 -13.74 -15.17
C MET A 1 0.10 -13.67 -15.66
N THR A 2 0.36 -13.02 -16.79
CA THR A 2 1.71 -12.91 -17.35
C THR A 2 2.12 -11.45 -17.33
N TYR A 3 3.26 -11.15 -16.71
CA TYR A 3 3.82 -9.81 -16.65
C TYR A 3 4.88 -9.66 -17.72
N ARG A 4 4.83 -8.57 -18.48
CA ARG A 4 5.85 -8.25 -19.48
C ARG A 4 6.99 -7.50 -18.81
N THR A 5 8.21 -8.02 -18.94
CA THR A 5 9.40 -7.29 -18.47
C THR A 5 9.66 -6.09 -19.38
N LEU A 6 9.72 -4.89 -18.80
CA LEU A 6 9.94 -3.63 -19.50
C LEU A 6 10.89 -2.74 -18.68
N THR A 7 11.54 -1.79 -19.35
CA THR A 7 12.21 -0.69 -18.64
C THR A 7 11.19 0.37 -18.25
N ILE A 8 11.54 1.26 -17.31
CA ILE A 8 10.66 2.36 -16.93
C ILE A 8 10.44 3.33 -18.10
N ALA A 9 11.45 3.53 -18.95
CA ALA A 9 11.34 4.38 -20.14
C ALA A 9 10.33 3.85 -21.18
N ASP A 10 10.17 2.53 -21.29
CA ASP A 10 9.25 1.90 -22.24
C ASP A 10 7.77 2.05 -21.84
N LEU A 11 7.47 2.43 -20.59
CA LEU A 11 6.11 2.48 -20.07
C LEU A 11 5.24 3.53 -20.76
N ALA A 12 5.83 4.65 -21.18
CA ALA A 12 5.09 5.72 -21.86
C ALA A 12 4.45 5.26 -23.19
N ALA A 13 5.08 4.31 -23.89
CA ALA A 13 4.58 3.74 -25.14
C ALA A 13 3.71 2.49 -24.93
N THR A 14 3.57 2.02 -23.69
CA THR A 14 2.86 0.78 -23.37
C THR A 14 1.35 1.04 -23.20
N PRO A 15 0.45 0.15 -23.66
CA PRO A 15 -0.99 0.35 -23.48
C PRO A 15 -1.41 0.41 -22.01
N ASP A 16 -2.43 1.23 -21.70
CA ASP A 16 -3.06 1.28 -20.38
C ASP A 16 -3.56 -0.11 -19.96
N GLY A 17 -3.44 -0.43 -18.67
CA GLY A 17 -3.87 -1.70 -18.10
C GLY A 17 -2.92 -2.87 -18.35
N THR A 18 -1.78 -2.66 -19.01
CA THR A 18 -0.77 -3.70 -19.24
C THR A 18 -0.14 -4.16 -17.93
N LEU A 19 -0.01 -5.48 -17.74
CA LEU A 19 0.72 -6.07 -16.62
C LEU A 19 2.23 -6.08 -16.92
N VAL A 20 3.02 -5.41 -16.08
CA VAL A 20 4.45 -5.19 -16.29
C VAL A 20 5.29 -5.62 -15.10
N LEU A 21 6.50 -6.09 -15.37
CA LEU A 21 7.57 -6.26 -14.40
C LEU A 21 8.66 -5.25 -14.73
N VAL A 22 8.91 -4.32 -13.82
CA VAL A 22 9.90 -3.25 -14.00
C VAL A 22 10.93 -3.29 -12.89
N THR A 23 12.18 -3.06 -13.22
CA THR A 23 13.27 -3.00 -12.24
C THR A 23 13.71 -1.56 -12.05
N GLY A 24 13.97 -1.15 -10.80
CA GLY A 24 14.51 0.17 -10.51
C GLY A 24 14.83 0.36 -9.04
N THR A 25 15.35 1.54 -8.70
CA THR A 25 15.63 1.97 -7.34
C THR A 25 14.36 2.53 -6.70
N TYR A 26 14.00 1.97 -5.54
CA TYR A 26 12.82 2.34 -4.79
C TYR A 26 13.09 3.53 -3.88
N ALA A 27 12.24 4.54 -3.95
CA ALA A 27 12.20 5.64 -3.00
C ALA A 27 10.79 5.78 -2.40
N ARG A 28 10.74 6.06 -1.10
CA ARG A 28 9.49 6.33 -0.37
C ARG A 28 9.57 7.68 0.32
N SER A 29 8.49 8.43 0.27
CA SER A 29 8.27 9.69 0.98
C SER A 29 6.90 9.67 1.67
N VAL A 30 6.58 10.76 2.38
CA VAL A 30 5.25 10.96 3.00
C VAL A 30 4.12 11.08 1.97
N THR A 31 4.43 11.49 0.73
CA THR A 31 3.42 11.72 -0.32
C THR A 31 3.23 10.53 -1.24
N GLY A 32 4.10 9.52 -1.17
CA GLY A 32 4.00 8.32 -1.99
C GLY A 32 5.33 7.59 -2.17
N ALA A 33 5.33 6.63 -3.09
CA ALA A 33 6.51 5.88 -3.46
C ALA A 33 6.78 5.98 -4.97
N THR A 34 8.05 5.88 -5.34
CA THR A 34 8.49 5.92 -6.73
C THR A 34 9.46 4.78 -7.01
N LEU A 35 9.57 4.45 -8.29
CA LEU A 35 10.62 3.60 -8.82
C LEU A 35 11.35 4.37 -9.92
N SER A 36 12.67 4.41 -9.85
CA SER A 36 13.51 5.12 -10.82
C SER A 36 14.61 4.22 -11.39
N ASP A 37 14.85 4.30 -12.69
CA ASP A 37 15.94 3.58 -13.38
C ASP A 37 16.45 4.46 -14.53
N ALA A 38 17.77 4.62 -14.60
CA ALA A 38 18.41 5.61 -15.47
C ALA A 38 17.75 7.01 -15.33
N ASP A 39 17.26 7.58 -16.44
CA ASP A 39 16.64 8.90 -16.49
C ASP A 39 15.09 8.87 -16.40
N ALA A 40 14.50 7.72 -16.05
CA ALA A 40 13.05 7.55 -16.00
C ALA A 40 12.56 7.24 -14.57
N THR A 41 11.39 7.80 -14.22
CA THR A 41 10.74 7.58 -12.92
C THR A 41 9.26 7.31 -13.13
N ILE A 42 8.70 6.40 -12.33
CA ILE A 42 7.26 6.15 -12.27
C ILE A 42 6.78 6.16 -10.82
N GLU A 43 5.58 6.72 -10.61
CA GLU A 43 4.90 6.64 -9.32
C GLU A 43 4.37 5.23 -9.08
N LEU A 44 4.56 4.75 -7.85
CA LEU A 44 4.02 3.49 -7.38
C LEU A 44 2.74 3.77 -6.59
N SER A 45 1.65 3.16 -7.01
CA SER A 45 0.33 3.24 -6.38
C SER A 45 -0.11 1.84 -5.96
N GLY A 46 -0.88 1.72 -4.89
CA GLY A 46 -1.06 0.43 -4.21
C GLY A 46 0.09 0.22 -3.24
N GLU A 47 -0.16 0.54 -1.97
CA GLU A 47 0.86 0.45 -0.92
C GLU A 47 1.09 -0.99 -0.45
N PRO A 48 2.23 -1.23 0.21
CA PRO A 48 3.41 -1.78 -0.42
C PRO A 48 3.31 -3.30 -0.61
N PHE A 49 4.39 -3.81 -1.16
CA PHE A 49 4.78 -5.20 -1.25
C PHE A 49 4.46 -5.99 0.04
N ASP A 50 4.48 -7.32 -0.06
CA ASP A 50 4.31 -8.22 1.09
C ASP A 50 5.40 -8.11 2.18
N TRP A 51 6.29 -7.11 2.06
CA TRP A 51 7.34 -6.71 2.98
C TRP A 51 7.67 -5.22 2.81
N SER A 52 8.41 -4.65 3.77
CA SER A 52 8.84 -3.25 3.73
C SER A 52 10.29 -3.15 3.22
N PRO A 53 10.53 -2.86 1.92
CA PRO A 53 11.87 -2.57 1.42
C PRO A 53 12.39 -1.26 2.01
N ARG A 54 13.72 -1.16 2.06
CA ARG A 54 14.38 0.06 2.50
C ARG A 54 14.37 1.09 1.38
N HIS A 55 14.41 2.37 1.74
CA HIS A 55 14.73 3.44 0.80
C HIS A 55 16.06 3.11 0.07
N ASP A 56 16.17 3.51 -1.20
CA ASP A 56 17.28 3.23 -2.12
C ASP A 56 17.55 1.74 -2.42
N THR A 57 16.56 0.87 -2.22
CA THR A 57 16.70 -0.54 -2.58
C THR A 57 16.36 -0.76 -4.05
N ARG A 58 17.19 -1.48 -4.80
CA ARG A 58 16.84 -1.94 -6.16
C ARG A 58 15.84 -3.09 -6.08
N LEU A 59 14.70 -2.96 -6.74
CA LEU A 59 13.59 -3.92 -6.71
C LEU A 59 13.14 -4.29 -8.13
N ASP A 60 12.65 -5.52 -8.29
CA ASP A 60 11.74 -5.87 -9.38
C ASP A 60 10.30 -5.70 -8.88
N VAL A 61 9.51 -4.85 -9.53
CA VAL A 61 8.14 -4.54 -9.17
C VAL A 61 7.18 -5.10 -10.21
N TRP A 62 6.26 -5.95 -9.78
CA TRP A 62 5.11 -6.34 -10.60
C TRP A 62 4.00 -5.31 -10.43
N GLY A 63 3.29 -4.99 -11.50
CA GLY A 63 2.11 -4.16 -11.40
C GLY A 63 1.30 -4.04 -12.68
N GLN A 64 0.21 -3.30 -12.59
CA GLN A 64 -0.60 -2.90 -13.74
C GLN A 64 -0.33 -1.43 -14.05
N LEU A 65 0.06 -1.15 -15.29
CA LEU A 65 0.29 0.21 -15.75
C LEU A 65 -1.03 0.98 -15.84
N ARG A 66 -1.04 2.20 -15.31
CA ARG A 66 -2.11 3.18 -15.49
C ARG A 66 -1.57 4.39 -16.23
N ASN A 67 -1.81 4.43 -17.53
CA ASN A 67 -1.43 5.53 -18.42
C ASN A 67 -2.59 6.51 -18.54
N GLY A 68 -2.66 7.43 -17.58
CA GLY A 68 -3.56 8.58 -17.57
C GLY A 68 -2.80 9.91 -17.48
N PRO A 69 -3.47 11.01 -17.10
CA PRO A 69 -2.82 12.31 -16.90
C PRO A 69 -1.68 12.29 -15.87
N ALA A 70 -1.74 11.34 -14.94
CA ALA A 70 -0.70 11.02 -13.97
C ALA A 70 -0.34 9.53 -14.10
N PRO A 71 0.66 9.18 -14.94
CA PRO A 71 1.09 7.80 -15.14
C PRO A 71 1.59 7.17 -13.85
N ARG A 72 1.09 5.98 -13.52
CA ARG A 72 1.47 5.24 -12.31
C ARG A 72 1.44 3.74 -12.51
N LEU A 73 2.22 3.03 -11.71
CA LEU A 73 2.19 1.59 -11.63
C LEU A 73 1.35 1.16 -10.43
N ILE A 74 0.25 0.47 -10.68
CA ILE A 74 -0.53 -0.19 -9.63
C ILE A 74 0.21 -1.45 -9.20
N VAL A 75 0.86 -1.39 -8.05
CA VAL A 75 1.75 -2.41 -7.53
C VAL A 75 0.98 -3.68 -7.19
N HIS A 76 1.47 -4.78 -7.72
CA HIS A 76 1.02 -6.14 -7.43
C HIS A 76 2.12 -6.94 -6.71
N ASN A 77 2.86 -6.33 -5.78
CA ASN A 77 4.05 -6.87 -5.10
C ASN A 77 5.40 -6.57 -5.79
N ALA A 78 6.49 -6.76 -5.05
CA ALA A 78 7.85 -6.65 -5.55
C ALA A 78 8.80 -7.60 -4.84
N ARG A 79 10.00 -7.73 -5.39
CA ARG A 79 11.05 -8.58 -4.87
C ARG A 79 12.42 -7.93 -5.04
N LEU A 80 13.41 -8.49 -4.36
CA LEU A 80 14.80 -8.24 -4.74
C LEU A 80 15.08 -8.91 -6.09
N PRO A 81 15.96 -8.35 -6.93
CA PRO A 81 16.38 -9.00 -8.17
C PRO A 81 16.85 -10.44 -7.92
N GLY A 82 16.27 -11.39 -8.65
CA GLY A 82 16.58 -12.82 -8.53
C GLY A 82 15.88 -13.58 -7.40
N ASP A 83 15.07 -12.92 -6.56
CA ASP A 83 14.26 -13.61 -5.55
C ASP A 83 13.11 -14.40 -6.20
N VAL A 84 13.14 -15.72 -6.04
CA VAL A 84 12.14 -16.64 -6.61
C VAL A 84 11.00 -16.97 -5.65
N ARG A 85 11.07 -16.55 -4.38
CA ARG A 85 10.07 -16.89 -3.35
C ARG A 85 8.86 -15.97 -3.43
N ARG A 86 9.11 -14.69 -3.68
CA ARG A 86 8.06 -13.69 -3.84
C ARG A 86 7.41 -13.82 -5.22
N HIS A 87 6.12 -13.55 -5.25
CA HIS A 87 5.28 -13.66 -6.43
C HIS A 87 4.33 -12.48 -6.50
N PRO A 88 3.84 -12.12 -7.69
CA PRO A 88 2.86 -11.07 -7.82
C PRO A 88 1.60 -11.41 -7.03
N ARG A 89 1.09 -10.43 -6.28
CA ARG A 89 -0.17 -10.45 -5.57
C ARG A 89 -0.99 -9.28 -6.06
N SER A 90 -2.05 -9.54 -6.83
CA SER A 90 -3.05 -8.51 -7.07
C SER A 90 -3.87 -8.37 -5.79
N SER A 91 -3.42 -7.49 -4.90
CA SER A 91 -4.36 -6.90 -3.95
C SER A 91 -5.18 -5.90 -4.75
N PRO A 92 -6.49 -6.09 -4.91
CA PRO A 92 -7.30 -5.09 -5.60
C PRO A 92 -7.11 -3.76 -4.86
N THR A 93 -6.47 -2.80 -5.50
CA THR A 93 -6.51 -1.40 -5.06
C THR A 93 -7.96 -1.01 -5.27
N ALA A 94 -8.72 -1.00 -4.20
CA ALA A 94 -10.12 -0.66 -4.27
C ALA A 94 -10.24 0.75 -4.89
N PRO A 95 -11.12 0.95 -5.89
CA PRO A 95 -11.28 2.27 -6.48
C PRO A 95 -11.84 3.25 -5.45
N ALA A 96 -11.60 4.55 -5.67
CA ALA A 96 -12.32 5.58 -4.92
C ALA A 96 -13.84 5.35 -4.99
N GLY A 97 -14.54 5.55 -3.86
CA GLY A 97 -15.94 5.21 -3.65
C GLY A 97 -16.16 3.81 -3.04
N THR A 98 -15.13 2.97 -2.95
CA THR A 98 -15.26 1.63 -2.36
C THR A 98 -15.32 1.69 -0.83
N THR A 99 -16.26 0.97 -0.23
CA THR A 99 -16.27 0.72 1.21
C THR A 99 -15.27 -0.38 1.54
N LEU A 100 -14.34 -0.07 2.42
CA LEU A 100 -13.31 -0.98 2.93
C LEU A 100 -13.52 -1.25 4.40
N THR A 101 -13.20 -2.48 4.81
CA THR A 101 -13.06 -2.87 6.21
C THR A 101 -11.64 -3.39 6.41
N VAL A 102 -10.87 -2.78 7.30
CA VAL A 102 -9.47 -3.10 7.53
C VAL A 102 -9.16 -3.20 9.02
N THR A 103 -8.38 -4.21 9.41
CA THR A 103 -7.74 -4.23 10.73
C THR A 103 -6.40 -3.53 10.61
N ALA A 104 -6.19 -2.45 11.37
CA ALA A 104 -4.99 -1.63 11.27
C ALA A 104 -4.55 -1.07 12.61
N ARG A 105 -3.25 -0.82 12.73
CA ARG A 105 -2.71 0.02 13.79
C ARG A 105 -2.86 1.48 13.41
N VAL A 106 -3.65 2.21 14.17
CA VAL A 106 -3.76 3.66 14.08
C VAL A 106 -2.60 4.31 14.82
N GLN A 107 -1.99 5.32 14.20
CA GLN A 107 -0.93 6.14 14.77
C GLN A 107 -1.01 7.57 14.24
N ARG A 108 -0.68 8.55 15.09
CA ARG A 108 -0.52 9.93 14.65
C ARG A 108 0.89 10.21 14.13
N VAL A 109 1.00 10.86 12.98
CA VAL A 109 2.27 11.33 12.39
C VAL A 109 2.12 12.80 12.01
N GLY A 110 2.70 13.69 12.82
CA GLY A 110 2.50 15.13 12.66
C GLY A 110 1.03 15.51 12.87
N ALA A 111 0.43 16.16 11.88
CA ALA A 111 -0.99 16.51 11.89
C ALA A 111 -1.89 15.37 11.37
N ASP A 112 -1.30 14.35 10.74
CA ASP A 112 -2.05 13.29 10.06
C ASP A 112 -2.29 12.08 10.95
N LEU A 113 -3.42 11.41 10.72
CA LEU A 113 -3.77 10.16 11.35
C LEU A 113 -3.65 9.03 10.30
N LEU A 114 -2.85 8.01 10.62
CA LEU A 114 -2.54 6.91 9.72
C LEU A 114 -3.05 5.59 10.27
N ALA A 115 -3.68 4.77 9.43
CA ALA A 115 -3.91 3.35 9.69
C ALA A 115 -2.87 2.53 8.93
N VAL A 116 -2.11 1.69 9.64
CA VAL A 116 -1.16 0.75 9.06
C VAL A 116 -1.66 -0.67 9.30
N THR A 117 -2.07 -1.37 8.25
CA THR A 117 -2.51 -2.76 8.32
C THR A 117 -1.34 -3.72 8.60
N PRO A 118 -1.59 -4.97 9.03
CA PRO A 118 -0.53 -5.97 9.24
C PRO A 118 0.35 -6.23 8.02
N ASP A 119 -0.24 -6.17 6.83
CA ASP A 119 0.44 -6.26 5.53
C ASP A 119 1.02 -4.92 5.05
N ARG A 120 1.09 -3.92 5.95
CA ARG A 120 1.78 -2.63 5.78
C ARG A 120 1.12 -1.65 4.81
N HIS A 121 -0.11 -1.88 4.36
CA HIS A 121 -0.89 -0.83 3.68
C HIS A 121 -1.11 0.33 4.65
N THR A 122 -0.76 1.54 4.23
CA THR A 122 -1.07 2.76 4.97
C THR A 122 -2.35 3.36 4.40
N TYR A 123 -3.21 3.89 5.25
CA TYR A 123 -4.34 4.73 4.87
C TYR A 123 -4.26 6.02 5.67
N LEU A 124 -4.36 7.17 5.01
CA LEU A 124 -4.70 8.42 5.68
C LEU A 124 -6.15 8.31 6.17
N LEU A 125 -6.40 8.70 7.40
CA LEU A 125 -7.73 8.64 8.00
C LEU A 125 -8.35 10.04 8.02
N ARG A 126 -9.62 10.12 7.61
CA ARG A 126 -10.45 11.32 7.72
C ARG A 126 -11.73 11.01 8.48
N GLY A 127 -12.29 12.05 9.12
CA GLY A 127 -13.63 12.02 9.71
C GLY A 127 -13.62 12.03 11.23
N ARG A 128 -12.90 11.09 11.87
CA ARG A 128 -12.81 11.00 13.33
C ARG A 128 -11.37 10.96 13.80
N ASP A 129 -11.12 11.63 14.92
CA ASP A 129 -9.87 11.45 15.64
C ASP A 129 -9.93 10.16 16.44
N LEU A 130 -8.94 9.28 16.26
CA LEU A 130 -8.87 7.99 16.93
C LEU A 130 -7.60 7.93 17.78
N PRO A 131 -7.65 7.28 18.95
CA PRO A 131 -6.44 7.04 19.74
C PRO A 131 -5.52 6.07 19.01
N ASP A 132 -4.21 6.22 19.25
CA ASP A 132 -3.20 5.27 18.81
C ASP A 132 -3.54 3.86 19.35
N GLY A 133 -3.43 2.84 18.50
CA GLY A 133 -3.78 1.47 18.89
C GLY A 133 -4.23 0.61 17.72
N TYR A 134 -4.68 -0.61 18.00
CA TYR A 134 -5.24 -1.49 16.95
C TYR A 134 -6.75 -1.30 16.87
N HIS A 135 -7.24 -1.10 15.65
CA HIS A 135 -8.64 -0.88 15.37
C HIS A 135 -9.10 -1.73 14.19
N HIS A 136 -10.35 -2.14 14.25
CA HIS A 136 -11.10 -2.57 13.09
C HIS A 136 -11.82 -1.34 12.52
N LEU A 137 -11.44 -0.92 11.33
CA LEU A 137 -11.90 0.32 10.69
C LEU A 137 -12.79 -0.03 9.50
N THR A 138 -13.94 0.63 9.39
CA THR A 138 -14.75 0.62 8.17
C THR A 138 -14.87 2.05 7.66
N GLY A 139 -14.67 2.23 6.36
CA GLY A 139 -14.74 3.55 5.74
C GLY A 139 -14.83 3.48 4.23
N THR A 140 -15.09 4.62 3.62
CA THR A 140 -15.09 4.75 2.16
C THR A 140 -13.75 5.29 1.71
N LEU A 141 -13.11 4.62 0.74
CA LEU A 141 -11.88 5.13 0.15
C LEU A 141 -12.23 6.33 -0.75
N ILE A 142 -11.77 7.52 -0.42
CA ILE A 142 -12.07 8.75 -1.16
C ILE A 142 -10.99 9.08 -2.19
N ARG A 143 -9.75 8.63 -1.96
CA ARG A 143 -8.60 8.85 -2.84
C ARG A 143 -7.72 7.61 -2.79
N GLU A 144 -7.07 7.28 -3.91
CA GLU A 144 -6.23 6.07 -4.06
C GLU A 144 -4.74 6.32 -3.78
N SER A 145 -4.25 7.56 -3.90
CA SER A 145 -2.83 7.89 -3.74
C SER A 145 -2.62 9.33 -3.24
N PRO A 146 -2.09 9.51 -2.01
CA PRO A 146 -2.06 8.50 -0.95
C PRO A 146 -3.49 8.08 -0.60
N PRO A 147 -3.72 6.78 -0.30
CA PRO A 147 -5.04 6.25 0.00
C PRO A 147 -5.67 6.98 1.20
N LEU A 148 -6.84 7.58 0.99
CA LEU A 148 -7.57 8.35 2.01
C LEU A 148 -8.86 7.61 2.33
N LEU A 149 -8.97 7.10 3.55
CA LEU A 149 -10.14 6.40 4.06
C LEU A 149 -10.97 7.37 4.93
N ASP A 150 -12.18 7.69 4.47
CA ASP A 150 -13.14 8.44 5.27
C ASP A 150 -13.91 7.47 6.16
N LEU A 151 -13.67 7.57 7.47
CA LEU A 151 -14.12 6.59 8.44
C LEU A 151 -15.63 6.72 8.69
N THR A 152 -16.34 5.62 8.50
CA THR A 152 -17.77 5.51 8.82
C THR A 152 -17.99 4.81 10.16
N SER A 153 -17.13 3.84 10.51
CA SER A 153 -17.14 3.19 11.82
C SER A 153 -15.76 2.70 12.24
N HIS A 154 -15.59 2.47 13.54
CA HIS A 154 -14.41 1.82 14.10
C HIS A 154 -14.76 0.98 15.32
N HIS A 155 -13.94 -0.02 15.60
CA HIS A 155 -13.97 -0.80 16.83
C HIS A 155 -12.55 -0.92 17.39
N ASP A 156 -12.38 -0.49 18.64
CA ASP A 156 -11.09 -0.55 19.34
C ASP A 156 -10.79 -2.00 19.76
N LEU A 157 -9.69 -2.54 19.24
CA LEU A 157 -9.22 -3.90 19.53
C LEU A 157 -8.22 -3.95 20.68
N SER A 158 -7.83 -2.81 21.25
CA SER A 158 -6.85 -2.72 22.34
C SER A 158 -7.28 -3.50 23.58
N ARG A 159 -8.59 -3.66 23.80
CA ARG A 159 -9.14 -4.47 24.91
C ARG A 159 -9.27 -5.95 24.59
N ALA A 160 -9.32 -6.34 23.32
CA ALA A 160 -9.49 -7.73 22.88
C ALA A 160 -8.15 -8.50 22.78
N MET A 161 -7.01 -7.80 22.84
CA MET A 161 -5.67 -8.39 22.84
C MET A 161 -5.04 -8.51 24.23
N LEU A 162 -5.78 -8.22 25.31
CA LEU A 162 -5.33 -8.58 26.65
C LEU A 162 -5.42 -10.11 26.77
N PRO A 163 -4.38 -10.80 27.28
CA PRO A 163 -4.53 -12.21 27.63
C PRO A 163 -5.72 -12.34 28.59
N PRO A 164 -6.49 -13.44 28.54
CA PRO A 164 -7.56 -13.65 29.50
C PRO A 164 -6.95 -13.51 30.90
N THR A 165 -7.49 -12.58 31.68
CA THR A 165 -7.12 -12.46 33.09
C THR A 165 -7.44 -13.81 33.72
N GLU A 166 -6.42 -14.58 34.09
CA GLU A 166 -6.62 -15.76 34.93
C GLU A 166 -7.31 -15.28 36.21
N VAL A 167 -8.58 -15.64 36.34
CA VAL A 167 -9.32 -15.44 37.58
C VAL A 167 -8.66 -16.38 38.59
N PRO A 168 -8.14 -15.90 39.73
CA PRO A 168 -7.65 -16.78 40.77
C PRO A 168 -8.81 -17.67 41.20
N GLN A 169 -8.68 -18.98 41.05
CA GLN A 169 -9.58 -19.91 41.71
C GLN A 169 -9.26 -19.87 43.21
N GLU A 170 -10.24 -19.47 44.01
CA GLU A 170 -10.25 -19.67 45.47
C GLU A 170 -10.29 -21.16 45.82
#